data_AF-A0A378MWY9-F1
#
_entry.id   AF-A0A378MWY9-F1
#
_cell.length_a   1.000
_cell.length_b   1.000
_cell.length_c   1.000
_cell.angle_alpha   90.00
_cell.angle_beta   90.00
_cell.angle_gamma   90.00
#
_symmetry.space_group_name_H-M   'P 1'
#
loop_
_entity.id
_entity.type
_entity.pdbx_description
1 polymer ?
#
loop_
_entity_poly.entity_id
_entity_poly.type
_entity_poly.pdbx_seq_one_letter_code
_entity_poly.pdbx_strand_id
1 'polypeptide(L)'
;MKKLFAQAVIFGAFFASSAFAHNVQLNQALPAVSVAKDGELAVAGGKVSYKNWHSSSLAGKVRVIHHFAGRSSVKEKNEDLMTAIKNAGFDRSKYQTVTIVNADDAIVGTGVFVKK
;
A
#
# COMPACT_ATOMS: atom_id res chain seq x y z
N MET A 1 -12.91 -43.12 19.28
CA MET A 1 -12.58 -42.34 18.07
C MET A 1 -13.39 -41.06 17.91
N LYS A 2 -14.74 -41.09 17.91
CA LYS A 2 -15.57 -39.87 17.76
C LYS A 2 -15.30 -38.75 18.79
N LYS A 3 -15.06 -39.09 20.06
CA LYS A 3 -14.75 -38.10 21.13
C LYS A 3 -13.39 -37.42 20.96
N LEU A 4 -12.37 -38.18 20.53
CA LEU A 4 -11.03 -37.65 20.24
C LEU A 4 -11.05 -36.73 19.01
N PHE A 5 -11.86 -37.08 18.01
CA PHE A 5 -12.08 -36.23 16.84
C PHE A 5 -12.80 -34.92 17.20
N ALA A 6 -13.84 -34.98 18.03
CA ALA A 6 -14.54 -33.79 18.51
C ALA A 6 -13.62 -32.88 19.36
N GLN A 7 -12.76 -33.46 20.21
CA GLN A 7 -11.77 -32.70 20.96
C GLN A 7 -10.73 -32.03 20.05
N ALA A 8 -10.23 -32.73 19.02
CA ALA A 8 -9.29 -32.16 18.06
C ALA A 8 -9.89 -30.99 17.26
N VAL A 9 -11.17 -31.07 16.89
CA VAL A 9 -11.89 -29.96 16.22
C VAL A 9 -12.02 -28.75 17.13
N ILE A 10 -12.37 -28.95 18.40
CA ILE A 10 -12.49 -27.86 19.38
C ILE A 10 -11.13 -27.19 19.65
N PHE A 11 -10.05 -27.98 19.81
CA PHE A 11 -8.70 -27.43 19.97
C PHE A 11 -8.22 -26.69 18.71
N GLY A 12 -8.53 -27.19 17.51
CA GLY A 12 -8.20 -26.50 16.26
C GLY A 12 -8.91 -25.14 16.11
N ALA A 13 -10.15 -25.01 16.59
CA ALA A 13 -10.88 -23.76 16.57
C ALA A 13 -10.29 -22.68 17.50
N PHE A 14 -9.67 -23.07 18.62
CA PHE A 14 -8.95 -22.14 19.51
C PHE A 14 -7.64 -21.62 18.92
N PHE A 15 -7.08 -22.30 17.92
CA PHE A 15 -5.89 -21.85 17.16
C PHE A 15 -6.24 -21.04 15.90
N ALA A 16 -7.50 -20.63 15.72
CA ALA A 16 -7.85 -19.67 14.69
C ALA A 16 -7.20 -18.32 15.01
N SER A 17 -6.02 -18.09 14.44
CA SER A 17 -5.27 -16.85 14.56
C SER A 17 -6.14 -15.68 14.14
N SER A 18 -6.58 -14.89 15.12
CA SER A 18 -7.19 -13.60 14.84
C SER A 18 -6.09 -12.72 14.25
N ALA A 19 -6.14 -12.49 12.94
CA ALA A 19 -5.26 -11.52 12.31
C ALA A 19 -5.68 -10.13 12.80
N PHE A 20 -4.93 -9.56 13.75
CA PHE A 20 -5.10 -8.17 14.15
C PHE A 20 -4.61 -7.27 13.02
N ALA A 21 -5.52 -6.92 12.11
CA ALA A 21 -5.24 -5.89 11.12
C ALA A 21 -5.08 -4.55 11.86
N HIS A 22 -3.93 -3.89 11.68
CA HIS A 22 -3.73 -2.55 12.20
C HIS A 22 -4.67 -1.58 11.48
N ASN A 23 -5.52 -0.91 12.23
CA ASN A 23 -6.39 0.15 11.70
C ASN A 23 -5.67 1.51 11.79
N VAL A 24 -5.83 2.32 10.76
CA VAL A 24 -5.46 3.73 10.83
C VAL A 24 -6.47 4.43 11.72
N GLN A 25 -5.98 5.11 12.76
CA GLN A 25 -6.80 5.85 13.72
C GLN A 25 -6.55 7.35 13.59
N LEU A 26 -7.61 8.14 13.76
CA LEU A 26 -7.49 9.59 13.80
C LEU A 26 -6.63 10.02 15.00
N ASN A 27 -5.83 11.07 14.82
CA ASN A 27 -4.95 11.65 15.85
C ASN A 27 -3.91 10.69 16.43
N GLN A 28 -3.63 9.58 15.73
CA GLN A 28 -2.55 8.64 16.07
C GLN A 28 -1.44 8.71 15.03
N ALA A 29 -0.23 8.31 15.42
CA ALA A 29 0.85 8.12 14.48
C ALA A 29 0.49 7.05 13.45
N LEU A 30 0.98 7.20 12.21
CA LEU A 30 0.83 6.16 11.20
C LEU A 30 1.52 4.87 11.67
N PRO A 31 0.91 3.70 11.43
CA PRO A 31 1.58 2.42 11.67
C PRO A 31 2.96 2.37 10.99
N ALA A 32 3.94 1.78 11.69
CA ALA A 32 5.26 1.55 11.13
C ALA A 32 5.16 0.46 10.04
N VAL A 33 5.44 0.84 8.80
CA VAL A 33 5.42 -0.05 7.63
C VAL A 33 6.69 0.18 6.84
N SER A 34 7.34 -0.90 6.43
CA SER A 34 8.52 -0.87 5.59
C SER A 34 8.32 -1.72 4.34
N VAL A 35 8.85 -1.24 3.21
CA VAL A 35 8.89 -1.98 1.95
C VAL A 35 10.35 -2.07 1.52
N ALA A 36 10.96 -3.22 1.78
CA ALA A 36 12.40 -3.43 1.57
C ALA A 36 12.76 -3.80 0.13
N LYS A 37 11.81 -4.31 -0.66
CA LYS A 37 12.03 -4.69 -2.06
C LYS A 37 11.13 -3.85 -2.95
N ASP A 38 11.71 -3.26 -4.00
CA ASP A 38 10.99 -2.45 -4.98
C ASP A 38 10.12 -1.36 -4.32
N GLY A 39 10.63 -0.71 -3.27
CA GLY A 39 9.89 0.23 -2.43
C GLY A 39 9.58 1.56 -3.14
N GLU A 40 10.32 2.61 -2.81
CA GLU A 40 10.11 3.91 -3.45
C GLU A 40 10.85 3.97 -4.78
N LEU A 41 10.12 4.40 -5.81
CA LEU A 41 10.65 4.64 -7.15
C LEU A 41 11.30 6.03 -7.21
N ALA A 42 12.57 6.08 -7.56
CA ALA A 42 13.31 7.31 -7.83
C ALA A 42 13.67 7.39 -9.31
N VAL A 43 13.46 8.56 -9.91
CA VAL A 43 13.84 8.82 -11.31
C VAL A 43 14.93 9.88 -11.33
N ALA A 44 16.11 9.51 -11.81
CA ALA A 44 17.24 10.40 -11.98
C ALA A 44 17.85 10.22 -13.37
N GLY A 45 17.88 11.29 -14.18
CA GLY A 45 18.45 11.25 -15.53
C GLY A 45 17.79 10.22 -16.46
N GLY A 46 16.48 9.99 -16.30
CA GLY A 46 15.73 9.00 -17.09
C GLY A 46 15.93 7.54 -16.65
N LYS A 47 16.76 7.28 -15.63
CA LYS A 47 16.92 5.94 -15.04
C LYS A 47 16.01 5.80 -13.81
N VAL A 48 15.30 4.69 -13.78
CA VAL A 48 14.48 4.28 -12.64
C VAL A 48 15.34 3.48 -11.67
N SER A 49 15.31 3.84 -10.39
CA SER A 49 15.89 3.05 -9.31
C SER A 49 14.87 2.86 -8.19
N TYR A 50 15.03 1.77 -7.44
CA TYR A 50 14.19 1.46 -6.30
C TYR A 50 15.02 1.57 -5.01
N LYS A 51 14.43 2.15 -3.98
CA LYS A 51 15.02 2.19 -2.64
C LYS A 51 14.01 1.67 -1.61
N ASN A 52 14.53 1.26 -0.46
CA ASN A 52 13.68 0.89 0.67
C ASN A 52 12.79 2.08 1.05
N TRP A 53 11.53 1.80 1.33
CA TRP A 53 10.56 2.80 1.76
C TRP A 53 10.08 2.51 3.19
N HIS A 54 9.82 3.55 3.96
CA HIS A 54 9.29 3.45 5.32
C HIS A 54 8.21 4.51 5.57
N SER A 55 7.14 4.17 6.29
CA SER A 55 6.03 5.11 6.58
C SER A 55 6.45 6.36 7.36
N SER A 56 7.54 6.29 8.14
CA SER A 56 8.13 7.46 8.82
C SER A 56 8.67 8.52 7.85
N SER A 57 8.98 8.18 6.60
CA SER A 57 9.36 9.15 5.55
C SER A 57 8.22 10.12 5.21
N LEU A 58 7.00 9.81 5.65
CA LEU A 58 5.81 10.62 5.48
C LEU A 58 5.66 11.74 6.52
N ALA A 59 6.65 12.00 7.36
CA ALA A 59 6.63 13.15 8.27
C ALA A 59 6.82 14.48 7.50
N GLY A 60 6.41 15.59 8.11
CA GLY A 60 6.79 16.95 7.67
C GLY A 60 5.95 17.62 6.57
N LYS A 61 4.95 16.95 5.99
CA LYS A 61 4.00 17.52 5.03
C LYS A 61 2.61 16.90 5.22
N VAL A 62 1.58 17.63 4.82
CA VAL A 62 0.23 17.08 4.64
C VAL A 62 0.23 16.18 3.42
N ARG A 63 -0.40 15.02 3.51
CA ARG A 63 -0.37 14.01 2.44
C ARG A 63 -1.73 13.38 2.23
N VAL A 64 -2.04 13.09 0.97
CA VAL A 64 -3.06 12.10 0.60
C VAL A 64 -2.31 10.82 0.23
N ILE A 65 -2.66 9.72 0.87
CA ILE A 65 -2.05 8.41 0.63
C ILE A 65 -3.06 7.56 -0.15
N HIS A 66 -2.68 7.18 -1.36
CA HIS A 66 -3.42 6.24 -2.19
C HIS A 66 -2.76 4.87 -2.10
N HIS A 67 -3.55 3.83 -1.87
CA HIS A 67 -3.11 2.45 -2.00
C HIS A 67 -3.92 1.78 -3.10
N PHE A 68 -3.27 1.51 -4.22
CA PHE A 68 -3.92 1.03 -5.44
C PHE A 68 -3.35 -0.32 -5.87
N ALA A 69 -4.19 -1.18 -6.45
CA ALA A 69 -3.71 -2.34 -7.18
C ALA A 69 -3.00 -1.90 -8.47
N GLY A 70 -1.99 -2.65 -8.92
CA GLY A 70 -1.22 -2.42 -10.14
C GLY A 70 -1.99 -2.66 -11.45
N ARG A 71 -3.28 -2.33 -11.51
CA ARG A 71 -4.17 -2.55 -12.67
C ARG A 71 -4.47 -1.22 -13.37
N SER A 72 -4.48 -1.21 -14.70
CA SER A 72 -4.80 -0.01 -15.50
C SER A 72 -6.19 0.56 -15.17
N SER A 73 -7.18 -0.31 -14.96
CA SER A 73 -8.55 0.08 -14.61
C SER A 73 -8.65 0.80 -13.26
N VAL A 74 -7.70 0.61 -12.34
CA VAL A 74 -7.67 1.36 -11.07
C VAL A 74 -7.20 2.79 -11.31
N LYS A 75 -6.23 2.99 -12.21
CA LYS A 75 -5.80 4.34 -12.60
C LYS A 75 -6.95 5.13 -13.23
N GLU A 76 -7.64 4.54 -14.20
CA GLU A 76 -8.76 5.17 -14.91
C GLU A 76 -9.88 5.60 -13.96
N LYS A 77 -10.29 4.73 -13.02
CA LYS A 77 -11.33 5.05 -12.03
C LYS A 77 -10.98 6.18 -11.06
N ASN A 78 -9.69 6.46 -10.87
CA ASN A 78 -9.22 7.48 -9.92
C ASN A 78 -8.69 8.74 -10.63
N GLU A 79 -8.77 8.80 -11.96
CA GLU A 79 -8.19 9.88 -12.76
C GLU A 79 -8.76 11.25 -12.39
N ASP A 80 -10.08 11.35 -12.22
CA ASP A 80 -10.76 12.60 -11.85
C ASP A 80 -10.29 13.12 -10.48
N LEU A 81 -10.14 12.24 -9.49
CA LEU A 81 -9.62 12.60 -8.17
C LEU A 81 -8.18 13.09 -8.26
N MET A 82 -7.32 12.36 -8.98
CA MET A 82 -5.92 12.75 -9.15
C MET A 82 -5.78 14.08 -9.89
N THR A 83 -6.64 14.32 -10.87
CA THR A 83 -6.69 15.58 -11.63
C THR A 83 -7.18 16.72 -10.74
N ALA A 84 -8.22 16.52 -9.95
CA ALA A 84 -8.70 17.51 -8.99
C ALA A 84 -7.63 17.91 -7.98
N ILE A 85 -6.90 16.95 -7.40
CA ILE A 85 -5.79 17.22 -6.46
C ILE A 85 -4.67 18.02 -7.13
N LYS A 86 -4.31 17.69 -8.38
CA LYS A 86 -3.30 18.45 -9.14
C LYS A 86 -3.77 19.87 -9.40
N ASN A 87 -5.01 20.04 -9.84
CA ASN A 87 -5.60 21.33 -10.19
C ASN A 87 -5.80 22.23 -8.96
N ALA A 88 -5.96 21.65 -7.77
CA ALA A 88 -6.02 22.41 -6.52
C ALA A 88 -4.72 23.17 -6.21
N GLY A 89 -3.59 22.82 -6.85
CA GLY A 89 -2.37 23.62 -6.80
C GLY A 89 -1.76 23.75 -5.40
N PHE A 90 -1.90 22.71 -4.56
CA PHE A 90 -1.38 22.74 -3.19
C PHE A 90 0.13 23.06 -3.16
N ASP A 91 0.52 23.88 -2.18
CA ASP A 91 1.92 24.26 -1.94
C ASP A 91 2.80 23.01 -1.78
N ARG A 92 3.73 22.80 -2.71
CA ARG A 92 4.60 21.61 -2.77
C ARG A 92 5.58 21.52 -1.60
N SER A 93 5.81 22.61 -0.88
CA SER A 93 6.61 22.59 0.36
C SER A 93 5.82 22.02 1.54
N LYS A 94 4.49 22.14 1.52
CA LYS A 94 3.59 21.73 2.62
C LYS A 94 2.76 20.49 2.30
N TYR A 95 2.60 20.15 1.02
CA TYR A 95 1.75 19.06 0.55
C TYR A 95 2.49 18.10 -0.37
N GLN A 96 2.13 16.81 -0.29
CA GLN A 96 2.55 15.80 -1.26
C GLN A 96 1.57 14.62 -1.32
N THR A 97 1.13 14.23 -2.53
CA THR A 97 0.41 12.96 -2.73
C THR A 97 1.40 11.80 -2.73
N VAL A 98 1.03 10.69 -2.09
CA VAL A 98 1.80 9.44 -2.09
C VAL A 98 0.93 8.33 -2.65
N THR A 99 1.41 7.66 -3.69
CA THR A 99 0.71 6.53 -4.29
C THR A 99 1.54 5.27 -4.07
N ILE A 100 0.99 4.33 -3.31
CA ILE A 100 1.53 3.00 -3.10
C ILE A 100 0.82 2.06 -4.06
N VAL A 101 1.58 1.40 -4.92
CA VAL A 101 1.04 0.48 -5.92
C VAL A 101 1.39 -0.95 -5.54
N ASN A 102 0.38 -1.78 -5.34
CA ASN A 102 0.58 -3.22 -5.19
C ASN A 102 0.85 -3.84 -6.57
N ALA A 103 2.13 -4.06 -6.87
CA ALA A 103 2.56 -4.64 -8.14
C ALA A 103 2.21 -6.14 -8.28
N ASP A 104 2.01 -6.86 -7.18
CA ASP A 104 1.62 -8.27 -7.22
C ASP A 104 0.14 -8.44 -7.63
N ASP A 105 -0.66 -7.38 -7.47
CA ASP A 105 -2.03 -7.29 -7.96
C ASP A 105 -2.10 -6.64 -9.36
N ALA A 106 -1.05 -6.81 -10.16
CA ALA A 106 -1.10 -6.58 -11.59
C ALA A 106 -1.90 -7.70 -12.28
N ILE A 107 -2.48 -7.41 -13.44
CA ILE A 107 -3.14 -8.45 -14.25
C ILE A 107 -2.11 -9.57 -14.51
N VAL A 108 -2.50 -10.84 -14.32
CA VAL A 108 -1.62 -12.00 -14.56
C VAL A 108 -0.96 -11.88 -15.93
N GLY A 109 0.37 -12.00 -16.00
CA GLY A 109 1.15 -11.84 -17.23
C GLY A 109 1.57 -10.39 -17.56
N THR A 110 1.14 -9.39 -16.78
CA THR A 110 1.50 -7.97 -17.00
C THR A 110 2.52 -7.41 -16.01
N GLY A 111 3.01 -8.20 -15.06
CA GLY A 111 3.99 -7.74 -14.05
C GLY A 111 5.26 -7.11 -14.66
N VAL A 112 5.64 -7.51 -15.88
CA VAL A 112 6.76 -6.93 -16.64
C VAL A 112 6.49 -5.49 -17.10
N PHE A 113 5.23 -5.10 -17.30
CA PHE A 113 4.83 -3.74 -17.69
C PHE A 113 4.67 -2.78 -16.49
N VAL A 114 4.67 -3.31 -15.26
CA VAL A 114 4.61 -2.51 -14.03
C VAL A 114 6.01 -2.06 -13.59
N LYS A 115 7.05 -2.85 -13.89
CA LYS A 115 8.43 -2.63 -13.43
C LYS A 115 9.41 -2.12 -14.50
N LYS A 116 8.92 -1.77 -15.69
CA LYS A 116 9.76 -1.20 -16.76
C LYS A 116 10.07 0.28 -16.53
#